data_AF-A0AA40G3T7-F1
#
_entry.id   AF-A0AA40G3T7-F1
#
_cell.length_a   1.000
_cell.length_b   1.000
_cell.length_c   1.000
_cell.angle_alpha   90.00
_cell.angle_beta   90.00
_cell.angle_gamma   90.00
#
_symmetry.space_group_name_H-M   'P 1'
#
loop_
_entity.id
_entity.type
_entity.pdbx_description
1 polymer ?
#
loop_
_entity_poly.entity_id
_entity_poly.type
_entity_poly.pdbx_seq_one_letter_code
_entity_poly.pdbx_strand_id
1 'polypeptide(L)'
;MSPIVGQAILHFPDEFITSVTIANTESHTVAFLGTNDGSLKKVLLSGNEAFVYESIVIDKGNRLMPDTLISPDGEHIYVLSSSKISKVQVEHCSSYTNCSSCLDAKDPYCGWCSLEKR
;
A
#
# COMPACT_ATOMS: atom_id res chain seq x y z
N MET A 1 9.90 27.09 -22.74
CA MET A 1 9.61 26.66 -21.36
C MET A 1 9.88 25.17 -21.29
N SER A 2 10.78 24.72 -20.42
CA SER A 2 11.14 23.30 -20.32
C SER A 2 10.25 22.60 -19.28
N PRO A 3 9.85 21.34 -19.49
CA PRO A 3 9.06 20.60 -18.51
C PRO A 3 9.81 20.41 -17.18
N ILE A 4 9.06 20.30 -16.09
CA ILE A 4 9.58 19.80 -14.81
C ILE A 4 9.81 18.30 -14.97
N VAL A 5 11.02 17.84 -14.67
CA VAL A 5 11.41 16.42 -14.78
C VAL A 5 11.57 15.84 -13.38
N GLY A 6 10.99 14.67 -13.15
CA GLY A 6 11.18 13.87 -11.93
C GLY A 6 11.88 12.56 -12.24
N GLN A 7 12.57 11.99 -11.25
CA GLN A 7 13.13 10.65 -11.34
C GLN A 7 12.06 9.62 -10.96
N ALA A 8 11.85 8.61 -11.81
CA ALA A 8 11.01 7.48 -11.48
C ALA A 8 11.74 6.56 -10.49
N ILE A 9 11.11 6.26 -9.35
CA ILE A 9 11.62 5.33 -8.32
C ILE A 9 10.92 3.96 -8.38
N LEU A 10 9.83 3.85 -9.16
CA LEU A 10 9.07 2.62 -9.35
C LEU A 10 8.45 2.61 -10.75
N HIS A 11 8.46 1.45 -11.42
CA HIS A 11 7.91 1.28 -12.76
C HIS A 11 7.19 -0.07 -12.86
N PHE A 12 5.97 -0.06 -13.43
CA PHE A 12 5.16 -1.25 -13.68
C PHE A 12 4.99 -1.44 -15.19
N PRO A 13 5.69 -2.40 -15.83
CA PRO A 13 5.67 -2.54 -17.28
C PRO A 13 4.32 -3.04 -17.83
N ASP A 14 3.63 -3.91 -17.08
CA ASP A 14 2.43 -4.62 -17.55
C ASP A 14 1.16 -4.26 -16.76
N GLU A 15 1.22 -3.23 -15.91
CA GLU A 15 0.09 -2.81 -15.07
C GLU A 15 -0.13 -1.31 -15.16
N PHE A 16 -1.40 -0.91 -15.28
CA PHE A 16 -1.78 0.50 -15.24
C PHE A 16 -2.14 0.89 -13.81
N ILE A 17 -1.35 1.80 -13.23
CA ILE A 17 -1.70 2.47 -11.98
C ILE A 17 -2.77 3.53 -12.26
N THR A 18 -3.79 3.56 -11.40
CA THR A 18 -5.03 4.31 -11.61
C THR A 18 -5.42 5.19 -10.45
N SER A 19 -4.89 4.91 -9.25
CA SER A 19 -5.03 5.75 -8.07
C SER A 19 -3.75 5.74 -7.25
N VAL A 20 -3.52 6.81 -6.49
CA VAL A 20 -2.43 6.92 -5.52
C VAL A 20 -2.95 7.59 -4.26
N THR A 21 -2.69 6.98 -3.12
CA THR A 21 -2.97 7.55 -1.80
C THR A 21 -1.71 7.42 -0.96
N ILE A 22 -1.29 8.51 -0.32
CA ILE A 22 -0.07 8.53 0.50
C ILE A 22 -0.47 8.52 1.98
N ALA A 23 0.23 7.70 2.76
CA ALA A 23 0.17 7.70 4.21
C ALA A 23 1.59 7.79 4.78
N ASN A 24 1.72 8.37 5.96
CA ASN A 24 2.97 8.39 6.70
C ASN A 24 2.78 7.62 7.99
N THR A 25 3.73 6.74 8.29
CA THR A 25 3.95 6.26 9.65
C THR A 25 4.86 7.25 10.38
N GLU A 26 5.25 6.96 11.62
CA GLU A 26 6.20 7.82 12.34
C GLU A 26 7.56 7.95 11.62
N SER A 27 7.94 6.96 10.81
CA SER A 27 9.29 6.85 10.23
C SER A 27 9.33 6.55 8.73
N HIS A 28 8.20 6.23 8.11
CA HIS A 28 8.15 5.78 6.71
C HIS A 28 7.00 6.43 5.96
N THR A 29 7.18 6.59 4.65
CA THR A 29 6.10 6.98 3.73
C THR A 29 5.64 5.75 2.95
N VAL A 30 4.32 5.53 2.93
CA VAL A 30 3.68 4.42 2.24
C VAL A 30 2.77 4.97 1.15
N ALA A 31 2.88 4.42 -0.06
CA ALA A 31 1.96 4.67 -1.15
C ALA A 31 1.05 3.46 -1.36
N PHE A 32 -0.25 3.71 -1.41
CA PHE A 32 -1.26 2.76 -1.84
C PHE A 32 -1.61 3.05 -3.29
N LEU A 33 -1.33 2.09 -4.17
CA LEU A 33 -1.51 2.23 -5.61
C LEU A 33 -2.65 1.32 -6.05
N GLY A 34 -3.73 1.88 -6.59
CA GLY A 34 -4.78 1.09 -7.20
C GLY A 34 -4.52 0.83 -8.67
N THR A 35 -4.82 -0.37 -9.16
CA THR A 35 -4.60 -0.76 -10.55
C THR A 35 -5.90 -0.83 -11.37
N ASN A 36 -5.75 -0.84 -12.69
CA ASN A 36 -6.87 -0.98 -13.63
C ASN A 36 -7.52 -2.38 -13.59
N ASP A 37 -6.83 -3.40 -13.09
CA ASP A 37 -7.34 -4.77 -12.97
C ASP A 37 -7.88 -5.11 -11.57
N GLY A 38 -7.92 -4.12 -10.65
CA GLY A 38 -8.61 -4.25 -9.37
C GLY A 38 -7.73 -4.67 -8.20
N SER A 39 -6.42 -4.50 -8.30
CA SER A 39 -5.44 -4.78 -7.26
C SER A 39 -4.99 -3.51 -6.55
N LEU A 40 -4.89 -3.56 -5.23
CA LEU A 40 -4.27 -2.54 -4.40
C LEU A 40 -2.85 -2.98 -4.04
N LYS A 41 -1.85 -2.21 -4.45
CA LYS A 41 -0.45 -2.43 -4.08
C LYS A 41 -0.07 -1.50 -2.92
N LYS A 42 0.60 -2.04 -1.91
CA LYS A 42 1.19 -1.27 -0.84
C LYS A 42 2.69 -1.15 -1.08
N VAL A 43 3.19 0.09 -1.08
CA VAL A 43 4.54 0.42 -1.48
C VAL A 43 5.22 1.22 -0.39
N LEU A 44 6.35 0.74 0.11
CA LEU A 44 7.22 1.51 0.97
C LEU A 44 8.09 2.44 0.11
N LEU A 45 8.11 3.73 0.42
CA LEU A 45 8.98 4.73 -0.20
C LEU A 45 10.14 5.04 0.74
N SER A 46 11.37 4.91 0.24
CA SER A 46 12.59 5.13 1.02
C SER A 46 13.64 5.86 0.18
N GLY A 47 13.66 7.19 0.28
CA GLY A 47 14.57 8.04 -0.49
C GLY A 47 14.37 7.87 -1.99
N ASN A 48 15.35 7.29 -2.67
CA ASN A 48 15.32 7.04 -4.13
C ASN A 48 14.89 5.62 -4.49
N GLU A 49 14.43 4.83 -3.51
CA GLU A 49 13.98 3.45 -3.69
C GLU A 49 12.51 3.31 -3.30
N ALA A 50 11.84 2.36 -3.94
CA ALA A 50 10.47 1.98 -3.63
C ALA A 50 10.30 0.47 -3.72
N PHE A 51 9.57 -0.10 -2.75
CA PHE A 51 9.39 -1.55 -2.64
C PHE A 51 7.91 -1.88 -2.48
N VAL A 52 7.38 -2.70 -3.38
CA VAL A 52 6.04 -3.29 -3.22
C VAL A 52 6.18 -4.44 -2.21
N TYR A 53 5.62 -4.28 -1.01
CA TYR A 53 5.67 -5.33 0.02
C TYR A 53 4.38 -6.16 0.06
N GLU A 54 3.26 -5.63 -0.43
CA GLU A 54 1.99 -6.36 -0.49
C GLU A 54 1.17 -5.97 -1.74
N SER A 55 0.44 -6.93 -2.31
CA SER A 55 -0.52 -6.72 -3.40
C SER A 55 -1.80 -7.51 -3.12
N ILE A 56 -2.92 -6.81 -3.02
CA ILE A 56 -4.21 -7.37 -2.60
C ILE A 56 -5.21 -7.21 -3.74
N VAL A 57 -5.90 -8.28 -4.13
CA VAL A 57 -7.00 -8.18 -5.11
C VAL A 57 -8.25 -7.68 -4.39
N ILE A 58 -8.68 -6.47 -4.72
CA ILE A 58 -9.86 -5.83 -4.14
C ILE A 58 -11.11 -6.16 -4.96
N ASP A 59 -11.04 -5.96 -6.29
CA ASP A 59 -12.17 -6.18 -7.19
C ASP A 59 -11.70 -6.64 -8.57
N LYS A 60 -11.44 -7.95 -8.69
CA LYS A 60 -10.82 -8.54 -9.87
C LYS A 60 -11.49 -8.12 -11.18
N GLY A 61 -10.72 -7.50 -12.07
CA GLY A 61 -11.16 -7.04 -13.39
C GLY A 61 -11.83 -5.66 -13.40
N ASN A 62 -12.04 -5.04 -12.23
CA ASN A 62 -12.64 -3.71 -12.12
C ASN A 62 -11.58 -2.69 -11.70
N ARG A 63 -11.48 -1.60 -12.47
CA ARG A 63 -10.56 -0.49 -12.19
C ARG A 63 -10.79 0.10 -10.80
N LEU A 64 -9.72 0.30 -10.05
CA LEU A 64 -9.76 1.09 -8.83
C LEU A 64 -9.77 2.59 -9.14
N MET A 65 -10.64 3.32 -8.48
CA MET A 65 -10.90 4.73 -8.77
C MET A 65 -9.91 5.65 -8.02
N PRO A 66 -9.59 6.83 -8.58
CA PRO A 66 -8.70 7.82 -7.96
C PRO A 66 -9.13 8.24 -6.56
N ASP A 67 -10.44 8.21 -6.27
CA ASP A 67 -11.03 8.65 -5.00
C ASP A 67 -10.82 7.66 -3.83
N THR A 68 -9.67 6.98 -3.83
CA THR A 68 -9.23 6.10 -2.75
C THR A 68 -8.67 6.94 -1.60
N LEU A 69 -9.17 6.73 -0.38
CA LEU A 69 -8.91 7.60 0.77
C LEU A 69 -8.53 6.82 2.02
N ILE A 70 -7.59 7.35 2.80
CA ILE A 70 -7.28 6.83 4.12
C ILE A 70 -8.27 7.38 5.16
N SER A 71 -8.65 6.54 6.13
CA SER A 71 -9.50 6.95 7.25
C SER A 71 -8.79 8.00 8.11
N PRO A 72 -9.54 8.87 8.83
CA PRO A 72 -8.94 9.90 9.68
C PRO A 72 -8.03 9.35 10.80
N ASP A 73 -8.31 8.14 11.28
CA ASP A 73 -7.51 7.41 12.27
C ASP A 73 -6.28 6.71 11.67
N GLY A 74 -6.17 6.67 10.33
CA GLY A 74 -5.06 6.01 9.62
C GLY A 74 -5.14 4.48 9.58
N GLU A 75 -6.16 3.85 10.16
CA GLU A 75 -6.23 2.39 10.29
C GLU A 75 -6.72 1.68 9.03
N HIS A 76 -7.44 2.40 8.16
CA HIS A 76 -8.11 1.81 7.00
C HIS A 76 -7.95 2.66 5.75
N ILE A 77 -7.97 1.99 4.60
CA ILE A 77 -8.10 2.62 3.30
C ILE A 77 -9.43 2.21 2.66
N TYR A 78 -10.18 3.21 2.20
CA TYR A 78 -11.42 3.04 1.46
C TYR A 78 -11.09 3.06 -0.03
N VAL A 79 -11.21 1.89 -0.65
CA VAL A 79 -10.91 1.68 -2.06
C VAL A 79 -12.20 1.60 -2.85
N LEU A 80 -12.35 2.45 -3.85
CA LEU A 80 -13.52 2.50 -4.70
C LEU A 80 -13.24 1.76 -6.01
N SER A 81 -14.18 0.95 -6.46
CA SER A 81 -14.24 0.41 -7.82
C SER A 81 -15.54 0.86 -8.49
N SER A 82 -15.72 0.49 -9.76
CA SER A 82 -16.99 0.71 -10.48
C SER A 82 -18.19 -0.01 -9.83
N SER A 83 -17.96 -1.05 -9.03
CA SER A 83 -19.01 -1.93 -8.51
C SER A 83 -19.22 -1.83 -7.00
N LYS A 84 -18.20 -1.44 -6.23
CA LYS A 84 -18.23 -1.47 -4.77
C LYS A 84 -17.23 -0.51 -4.11
N ILE A 85 -17.44 -0.30 -2.82
CA ILE A 85 -16.49 0.34 -1.92
C ILE A 85 -15.97 -0.73 -0.96
N SER A 86 -14.65 -0.85 -0.84
CA SER A 86 -14.00 -1.82 0.05
C SER A 86 -13.24 -1.08 1.14
N LYS A 87 -13.50 -1.41 2.40
CA LYS A 87 -12.72 -0.96 3.56
C LYS A 87 -11.62 -1.99 3.82
N VAL A 88 -10.36 -1.59 3.68
CA VAL A 88 -9.20 -2.47 3.79
C VAL A 88 -8.34 -2.01 4.97
N GLN A 89 -7.90 -2.93 5.83
CA GLN A 89 -6.97 -2.56 6.89
C GLN A 89 -5.61 -2.21 6.30
N VAL A 90 -5.01 -1.16 6.85
CA VAL A 90 -3.68 -0.71 6.42
C VAL A 90 -2.61 -1.76 6.75
N GLU A 91 -2.80 -2.53 7.81
CA GLU A 91 -1.90 -3.60 8.28
C GLU A 91 -2.67 -4.86 8.66
N HIS A 92 -1.98 -6.01 8.66
CA HIS A 92 -2.48 -7.27 9.23
C HIS A 92 -1.37 -8.02 10.01
N CYS A 93 -0.62 -7.32 10.86
CA CYS A 93 0.54 -7.81 11.61
C CYS A 93 0.21 -9.00 12.50
N SER A 94 -1.03 -9.06 13.02
CA SER A 94 -1.51 -10.19 13.83
C SER A 94 -1.55 -11.54 13.08
N SER A 95 -1.41 -11.54 11.75
CA SER A 95 -1.26 -12.75 10.95
C SER A 95 0.13 -13.40 11.07
N TYR A 96 1.14 -12.65 11.52
CA TYR A 96 2.50 -13.15 11.75
C TYR A 96 2.60 -13.78 13.14
N THR A 97 3.01 -15.05 13.19
CA THR A 97 3.02 -15.84 14.44
C THR A 97 4.40 -15.95 15.08
N ASN A 98 5.43 -15.39 14.43
CA ASN A 98 6.79 -15.36 14.95
C ASN A 98 7.55 -14.11 14.45
N CYS A 99 8.57 -13.72 15.22
CA CYS A 99 9.42 -12.56 14.95
C CYS A 99 9.96 -12.54 13.51
N SER A 100 10.52 -13.66 13.05
CA SER A 100 11.08 -13.76 11.71
C SER A 100 10.02 -13.48 10.65
N SER A 101 8.85 -14.13 10.71
CA SER A 101 7.77 -13.88 9.75
C SER A 101 7.26 -12.43 9.76
N CYS A 102 7.21 -11.78 10.93
CA CYS A 102 6.80 -10.38 11.05
C CYS A 102 7.82 -9.43 10.42
N LEU A 103 9.11 -9.64 10.67
CA LEU A 103 10.16 -8.77 10.17
C LEU A 103 10.47 -9.02 8.68
N ASP A 104 10.37 -10.27 8.23
CA ASP A 104 10.59 -10.65 6.83
C ASP A 104 9.49 -10.10 5.89
N ALA A 105 8.30 -9.82 6.43
CA ALA A 105 7.23 -9.17 5.69
C ALA A 105 7.59 -7.75 5.21
N LYS A 106 8.51 -7.08 5.92
CA LYS A 106 8.94 -5.69 5.64
C LYS A 106 7.78 -4.69 5.54
N ASP A 107 6.68 -5.01 6.22
CA ASP A 107 5.54 -4.11 6.34
C ASP A 107 5.91 -3.00 7.34
N PRO A 108 5.93 -1.72 6.93
CA PRO A 108 6.33 -0.60 7.79
C PRO A 108 5.35 -0.30 8.93
N TYR A 109 4.19 -0.95 8.96
CA TYR A 109 3.25 -0.90 10.09
C TYR A 109 3.52 -1.99 11.12
N CYS A 110 4.29 -3.02 10.79
CA CYS A 110 4.50 -4.18 11.64
C CYS A 110 5.84 -4.14 12.38
N GLY A 111 5.79 -4.54 13.65
CA GLY A 111 6.95 -4.75 14.51
C GLY A 111 6.66 -5.87 15.50
N TRP A 112 7.73 -6.55 15.97
CA TRP A 112 7.58 -7.67 16.90
C TRP A 112 7.76 -7.24 18.35
N CYS A 113 6.74 -7.48 19.16
CA CYS A 113 6.76 -7.33 20.61
C CYS A 113 7.20 -8.65 21.28
N SER A 114 8.50 -8.77 21.56
CA SER A 114 9.10 -9.99 22.13
C SER A 114 8.47 -10.47 23.45
N LEU A 115 8.00 -9.55 24.29
CA LEU A 115 7.37 -9.89 25.58
C LEU A 115 5.99 -10.53 25.39
N GLU A 116 5.26 -10.10 24.37
CA GLU A 116 3.91 -10.55 24.09
C GLU A 116 3.86 -11.66 23.02
N LYS A 117 5.00 -11.90 22.35
CA LYS A 117 5.14 -12.84 21.22
C LYS A 117 4.13 -12.55 20.11
N ARG A 118 3.96 -11.28 19.77
CA ARG A 118 3.11 -10.78 18.67
C ARG A 118 3.74 -9.54 18.04
#